data_AF-A0AAW9R447-F1
#
_entry.id   AF-A0AAW9R447-F1
#
_cell.length_a   1.000
_cell.length_b   1.000
_cell.length_c   1.000
_cell.angle_alpha   90.00
_cell.angle_beta   90.00
_cell.angle_gamma   90.00
#
_symmetry.space_group_name_H-M   'P 1'
#
loop_
_entity.id
_entity.type
_entity.pdbx_description
1 polymer ?
#
loop_
_entity_poly.entity_id
_entity_poly.type
_entity_poly.pdbx_seq_one_letter_code
_entity_poly.pdbx_strand_id
1 'polypeptide(L)'
;MSTLRTLLRDGLRLALLRAPRKIPAQVGIGPVLLLVALDALLGLPRVWSLIEAPRTFAINGLAGPLIALALLLVAGAALARLAQRPTLTFTVAAWLATAGLVPTLAGVLPVATSFANEHLAARWVIHVVWWCAIVLRLAWFLAPGIGRALAGAAAAAAISVLPWLAMDVPELIETDWLAHYEQMAARGEGADYREPGELSDPEATFHAQTALLERALEQLAPQRPGQIDLYVLGFAGDASEGAFRNEVDFLPELAAHRFDAAGRSLRLVNHPGSADAVPLATATNLERALRGIGQRMDVDEDILFLYLSSHGSEDPELYVNQPPLPLDQLDPARLRDALDAAGIRWRVIVISACYSGGFIDTLRGPRTLVITAARADRTSFGCGNSANATWFGQAFLVDGLNHTTSFRRAFLRARHRIAEREKAEEYDPSEPQWAAGEAITERLARWRDALPPGRAVSFIPSVQVVDDDSATSRPAAAPPPDGDDEPADPPAPASDGKEGV
;
A
#
# COMPACT_ATOMS: atom_id res chain seq x y z
N MET A 1 25.63 13.53 37.28
CA MET A 1 26.46 12.74 36.34
C MET A 1 27.00 11.42 36.90
N SER A 2 27.31 11.31 38.20
CA SER A 2 27.85 10.06 38.80
C SER A 2 26.85 8.88 38.79
N THR A 3 25.56 9.13 39.02
CA THR A 3 24.51 8.11 39.04
C THR A 3 24.25 7.49 37.66
N LEU A 4 24.09 8.32 36.62
CA LEU A 4 23.88 7.85 35.24
C LEU A 4 25.05 7.00 34.72
N ARG A 5 26.30 7.43 34.97
CA ARG A 5 27.50 6.64 34.62
C ARG A 5 27.52 5.27 35.28
N THR A 6 26.97 5.15 36.50
CA THR A 6 26.87 3.88 37.22
C THR A 6 25.80 2.98 36.60
N LEU A 7 24.62 3.54 36.30
CA LEU A 7 23.54 2.82 35.61
C LEU A 7 23.99 2.29 34.25
N LEU A 8 24.64 3.14 33.44
CA LEU A 8 25.19 2.76 32.13
C LEU A 8 26.20 1.61 32.26
N ARG A 9 27.14 1.73 33.19
CA ARG A 9 28.16 0.69 33.41
C ARG A 9 27.54 -0.64 33.83
N ASP A 10 26.60 -0.63 34.77
CA ASP A 10 26.01 -1.84 35.29
C ASP A 10 25.01 -2.48 34.32
N GLY A 11 24.28 -1.69 33.53
CA GLY A 11 23.46 -2.20 32.43
C GLY A 11 24.28 -2.79 31.28
N LEU A 12 25.41 -2.17 30.91
CA LEU A 12 26.35 -2.75 29.93
C LEU A 12 26.98 -4.07 30.43
N ARG A 13 27.22 -4.17 31.75
CA ARG A 13 27.66 -5.46 32.33
C ARG A 13 26.57 -6.52 32.20
N LEU A 14 25.32 -6.16 32.44
CA LEU A 14 24.18 -7.06 32.27
C LEU A 14 24.01 -7.53 30.82
N ALA A 15 24.21 -6.64 29.84
CA ALA A 15 24.25 -6.99 28.42
C ALA A 15 25.30 -8.07 28.09
N LEU A 16 26.37 -8.15 28.88
CA LEU A 16 27.41 -9.19 28.82
C LEU A 16 27.18 -10.34 29.83
N LEU A 17 25.95 -10.49 30.34
CA LEU A 17 25.52 -11.48 31.33
C LEU A 17 26.31 -11.44 32.66
N ARG A 18 26.93 -10.31 32.97
CA ARG A 18 27.64 -10.07 34.24
C ARG A 18 26.73 -9.31 35.21
N ALA A 19 26.75 -9.68 36.49
CA ALA A 19 26.00 -8.95 37.51
C ALA A 19 26.43 -7.47 37.63
N PRO A 20 25.50 -6.58 37.98
CA PRO A 20 25.79 -5.24 38.49
C PRO A 20 26.78 -5.31 39.66
N ARG A 21 27.66 -4.31 39.79
CA ARG A 21 28.69 -4.33 40.85
C ARG A 21 28.12 -3.96 42.22
N LYS A 22 27.21 -3.00 42.26
CA LYS A 22 26.56 -2.50 43.48
C LYS A 22 25.14 -2.11 43.16
N ILE A 23 24.25 -2.18 44.14
CA ILE A 23 22.91 -1.62 44.03
C ILE A 23 23.05 -0.11 44.32
N PRO A 24 22.86 0.77 43.34
CA PRO A 24 22.97 2.21 43.57
C PRO A 24 21.82 2.70 44.47
N ALA A 25 21.97 3.92 45.00
CA ALA A 25 20.89 4.63 45.67
C ALA A 25 19.66 4.73 44.75
N GLN A 26 18.46 4.78 45.35
CA GLN A 26 17.19 4.86 44.62
C GLN A 26 17.23 5.98 43.58
N VAL A 27 16.88 5.65 42.33
CA VAL A 27 16.80 6.61 41.24
C VAL A 27 15.34 6.92 40.94
N GLY A 28 15.05 8.16 40.54
CA GLY A 28 13.74 8.53 40.01
C GLY A 28 13.52 7.98 38.60
N ILE A 29 12.39 8.33 37.97
CA ILE A 29 12.05 7.92 36.61
C ILE A 29 12.94 8.60 35.52
N GLY A 30 13.51 9.77 35.83
CA GLY A 30 14.27 10.58 34.86
C GLY A 30 15.36 9.83 34.07
N PRO A 31 16.24 9.04 34.71
CA PRO A 31 17.21 8.22 33.99
C PRO A 31 16.60 7.18 33.04
N VAL A 32 15.43 6.62 33.36
CA VAL A 32 14.74 5.66 32.48
C VAL A 32 14.24 6.37 31.24
N LEU A 33 13.58 7.53 31.40
CA LEU A 33 13.12 8.36 30.28
C LEU A 33 14.28 8.75 29.35
N LEU A 34 15.40 9.19 29.94
CA LEU A 34 16.58 9.57 29.19
C LEU A 34 17.15 8.39 28.39
N LEU A 35 17.19 7.20 28.96
CA LEU A 35 17.73 6.01 28.30
C LEU A 35 16.83 5.52 27.16
N VAL A 36 15.51 5.57 27.32
CA VAL A 36 14.57 5.21 26.26
C VAL A 36 14.61 6.23 25.12
N ALA A 37 14.66 7.53 25.44
CA ALA A 37 14.83 8.57 24.44
C ALA A 37 16.18 8.41 23.70
N LEU A 38 17.24 8.07 24.42
CA LEU A 38 18.55 7.79 23.82
C LEU A 38 18.51 6.57 22.90
N ASP A 39 17.82 5.50 23.29
CA ASP A 39 17.65 4.30 22.46
C ASP A 39 16.94 4.63 21.14
N ALA A 40 15.83 5.35 21.20
CA ALA A 40 15.09 5.82 20.03
C ALA A 40 15.98 6.66 19.09
N LEU A 41 16.74 7.62 19.65
CA LEU A 41 17.66 8.46 18.89
C LEU A 41 18.80 7.66 18.23
N LEU A 42 19.35 6.69 18.95
CA LEU A 42 20.41 5.82 18.43
C LEU A 42 19.90 4.86 17.35
N GLY A 43 18.61 4.53 17.34
CA GLY A 43 17.98 3.72 16.31
C GLY A 43 17.76 4.45 14.98
N LEU A 44 17.66 5.79 14.98
CA LEU A 44 17.34 6.58 13.79
C LEU A 44 18.23 6.29 12.57
N PRO A 45 19.57 6.14 12.69
CA PRO A 45 20.40 5.83 11.51
C PRO A 45 20.07 4.50 10.85
N ARG A 46 19.68 3.47 11.64
CA ARG A 46 19.24 2.17 11.09
C ARG A 46 17.96 2.37 10.30
N VAL A 47 16.96 3.00 10.91
CA VAL A 47 15.66 3.27 10.29
C VAL A 47 15.85 4.09 9.01
N TRP A 48 16.65 5.16 9.07
CA TRP A 48 16.99 6.00 7.93
C TRP A 48 17.64 5.23 6.77
N SER A 49 18.46 4.21 7.07
CA SER A 49 19.11 3.39 6.04
C SER A 49 18.20 2.35 5.38
N LEU A 50 17.12 1.96 6.06
CA LEU A 50 16.16 0.98 5.56
C LEU A 50 14.99 1.61 4.81
N ILE A 51 14.77 2.91 5.01
CA ILE A 51 13.63 3.64 4.46
C ILE A 51 14.06 4.46 3.25
N GLU A 52 13.27 4.36 2.19
CA GLU A 52 13.49 5.05 0.94
C GLU A 52 13.29 6.56 1.10
N ALA A 53 14.00 7.32 0.26
CA ALA A 53 13.81 8.76 0.21
C ALA A 53 12.62 9.09 -0.70
N PRO A 54 11.90 10.20 -0.44
CA PRO A 54 12.01 11.13 0.69
C PRO A 54 11.43 10.57 1.98
N ARG A 55 11.95 11.08 3.10
CA ARG A 55 11.70 10.57 4.45
C ARG A 55 11.01 11.66 5.26
N THR A 56 9.96 11.31 5.99
CA THR A 56 9.27 12.22 6.92
C THR A 56 9.22 11.63 8.33
N PHE A 57 8.96 12.50 9.30
CA PHE A 57 8.82 12.11 10.71
C PHE A 57 7.39 11.66 10.98
N ALA A 58 7.25 10.40 11.38
CA ALA A 58 5.96 9.79 11.67
C ALA A 58 5.60 10.00 13.15
N ILE A 59 4.60 10.84 13.45
CA ILE A 59 4.25 11.17 14.85
C ILE A 59 3.75 9.94 15.64
N ASN A 60 3.07 9.03 14.95
CA ASN A 60 2.68 7.70 15.41
C ASN A 60 3.88 6.81 15.75
N GLY A 61 5.04 7.04 15.13
CA GLY A 61 6.30 6.35 15.45
C GLY A 61 6.81 6.58 16.89
N LEU A 62 6.27 7.57 17.61
CA LEU A 62 6.50 7.73 19.05
C LEU A 62 5.91 6.60 19.89
N ALA A 63 4.99 5.79 19.34
CA ALA A 63 4.38 4.67 20.02
C ALA A 63 5.43 3.64 20.49
N GLY A 64 6.42 3.30 19.65
CA GLY A 64 7.46 2.33 19.98
C GLY A 64 8.24 2.68 21.25
N PRO A 65 8.88 3.85 21.33
CA PRO A 65 9.58 4.28 22.54
C PRO A 65 8.68 4.36 23.78
N LEU A 66 7.43 4.80 23.63
CA LEU A 66 6.48 4.90 24.75
C LEU A 66 6.06 3.53 25.28
N ILE A 67 5.81 2.57 24.38
CA ILE A 67 5.53 1.17 24.72
C ILE A 67 6.76 0.57 25.42
N ALA A 68 7.96 0.74 24.85
CA ALA A 68 9.20 0.25 25.45
C ALA A 68 9.40 0.80 26.88
N LEU A 69 9.16 2.09 27.10
CA LEU A 69 9.19 2.69 28.43
C LEU A 69 8.20 2.02 29.39
N ALA A 70 6.95 1.84 28.99
CA ALA A 70 5.93 1.22 29.82
C ALA A 70 6.32 -0.23 30.18
N LEU A 71 6.75 -1.03 29.20
CA LEU A 71 7.16 -2.42 29.41
C LEU A 71 8.39 -2.52 30.34
N LEU A 72 9.38 -1.65 30.17
CA LEU A 72 10.57 -1.62 31.04
C LEU A 72 10.22 -1.25 32.49
N LEU A 73 9.28 -0.32 32.69
CA LEU A 73 8.80 0.06 34.02
C LEU A 73 8.04 -1.10 34.69
N VAL A 74 7.15 -1.77 33.96
CA VAL A 74 6.37 -2.90 34.48
C VAL A 74 7.27 -4.12 34.76
N ALA A 75 8.17 -4.46 33.83
CA ALA A 75 9.14 -5.53 34.02
C ALA A 75 10.10 -5.24 35.19
N GLY A 76 10.60 -4.00 35.28
CA GLY A 76 11.42 -3.55 36.39
C GLY A 76 10.70 -3.64 37.74
N ALA A 77 9.42 -3.26 37.77
CA ALA A 77 8.58 -3.35 38.96
C ALA A 77 8.30 -4.81 39.37
N ALA A 78 8.06 -5.70 38.39
CA ALA A 78 7.85 -7.12 38.62
C ALA A 78 9.10 -7.76 39.26
N LEU A 79 10.28 -7.53 38.68
CA LEU A 79 11.55 -8.00 39.23
C LEU A 79 11.81 -7.44 40.63
N ALA A 80 11.63 -6.13 40.82
CA ALA A 80 11.85 -5.47 42.10
C ALA A 80 10.91 -5.98 43.19
N ARG A 81 9.62 -6.17 42.90
CA ARG A 81 8.63 -6.69 43.87
C ARG A 81 8.86 -8.16 44.21
N LEU A 82 9.13 -9.00 43.21
CA LEU A 82 9.40 -10.43 43.43
C LEU A 82 10.73 -10.67 44.16
N ALA A 83 11.68 -9.75 44.02
CA ALA A 83 12.90 -9.68 44.83
C ALA A 83 12.70 -9.04 46.22
N GLN A 84 11.48 -8.65 46.59
CA GLN A 84 11.14 -7.96 47.85
C GLN A 84 11.85 -6.62 48.06
N ARG A 85 12.15 -5.91 46.96
CA ARG A 85 12.84 -4.62 46.93
C ARG A 85 12.12 -3.62 46.01
N PRO A 86 10.83 -3.27 46.28
CA PRO A 86 10.00 -2.47 45.38
C PRO A 86 10.59 -1.08 45.07
N THR A 87 11.39 -0.53 45.99
CA THR A 87 12.07 0.77 45.83
C THR A 87 13.12 0.79 44.72
N LEU A 88 13.52 -0.38 44.20
CA LEU A 88 14.49 -0.49 43.10
C LEU A 88 13.85 -0.50 41.71
N THR A 89 12.53 -0.36 41.60
CA THR A 89 11.79 -0.42 40.32
C THR A 89 12.46 0.38 39.19
N PHE A 90 12.73 1.66 39.41
CA PHE A 90 13.35 2.52 38.41
C PHE A 90 14.82 2.20 38.16
N THR A 91 15.55 1.72 39.17
CA THR A 91 16.94 1.27 39.01
C THR A 91 17.01 0.04 38.09
N VAL A 92 16.11 -0.92 38.31
CA VAL A 92 16.01 -2.14 37.49
C VAL A 92 15.59 -1.79 36.08
N ALA A 93 14.56 -0.93 35.92
CA ALA A 93 14.14 -0.46 34.60
C ALA A 93 15.28 0.27 33.86
N ALA A 94 16.06 1.11 34.54
CA ALA A 94 17.21 1.80 33.94
C ALA A 94 18.33 0.84 33.51
N TRP A 95 18.58 -0.22 34.27
CA TRP A 95 19.53 -1.27 33.88
C TRP A 95 19.07 -2.05 32.66
N LEU A 96 17.78 -2.41 32.58
CA LEU A 96 17.20 -3.06 31.42
C LEU A 96 17.23 -2.14 30.19
N ALA A 97 16.84 -0.87 30.34
CA ALA A 97 16.91 0.13 29.28
C ALA A 97 18.34 0.28 28.73
N THR A 98 19.33 0.34 29.63
CA THR A 98 20.74 0.40 29.26
C THR A 98 21.19 -0.86 28.51
N ALA A 99 20.77 -2.05 28.96
CA ALA A 99 21.10 -3.28 28.27
C ALA A 99 20.50 -3.30 26.86
N GLY A 100 19.27 -2.79 26.69
CA GLY A 100 18.58 -2.63 25.41
C GLY A 100 19.31 -1.77 24.37
N LEU A 101 20.18 -0.84 24.80
CA LEU A 101 20.98 -0.04 23.86
C LEU A 101 21.95 -0.88 23.01
N VAL A 102 22.38 -2.04 23.49
CA VAL A 102 23.39 -2.87 22.81
C VAL A 102 22.90 -3.39 21.44
N PRO A 103 21.74 -4.04 21.31
CA PRO A 103 21.21 -4.46 20.02
C PRO A 103 20.88 -3.27 19.10
N THR A 104 20.43 -2.14 19.65
CA THR A 104 20.22 -0.90 18.88
C THR A 104 21.52 -0.43 18.24
N LEU A 105 22.60 -0.33 19.02
CA LEU A 105 23.93 0.02 18.51
C LEU A 105 24.48 -1.01 17.51
N ALA A 106 24.24 -2.30 17.75
CA ALA A 106 24.63 -3.36 16.83
C ALA A 106 23.89 -3.25 15.49
N GLY A 107 22.61 -2.85 15.52
CA GLY A 107 21.77 -2.68 14.34
C GLY A 107 22.15 -1.49 13.44
N VAL A 108 22.93 -0.54 13.95
CA VAL A 108 23.43 0.62 13.17
C VAL A 108 24.75 0.31 12.45
N LEU A 109 25.43 -0.78 12.80
CA LEU A 109 26.71 -1.14 12.16
C LEU A 109 26.48 -1.62 10.70
N PRO A 110 27.20 -1.08 9.70
CA PRO A 110 27.00 -1.42 8.28
C PRO A 110 27.16 -2.91 7.95
N VAL A 111 28.02 -3.63 8.67
CA VAL A 111 28.15 -5.09 8.52
C VAL A 111 26.87 -5.80 8.94
N ALA A 112 26.17 -5.32 9.96
CA ALA A 112 24.93 -5.93 10.45
C ALA A 112 23.70 -5.62 9.57
N THR A 113 23.76 -4.58 8.73
CA THR A 113 22.69 -4.24 7.76
C THR A 113 22.81 -5.06 6.48
N SER A 114 24.04 -5.36 6.00
CA SER A 114 24.25 -6.22 4.83
C SER A 114 23.90 -7.70 5.02
N PHE A 115 23.92 -8.22 6.26
CA PHE A 115 23.47 -9.57 6.60
C PHE A 115 21.97 -9.63 6.96
N ALA A 116 21.23 -8.51 6.88
CA ALA A 116 19.90 -8.39 7.48
C ALA A 116 18.76 -9.06 6.70
N ASN A 117 18.88 -9.21 5.39
CA ASN A 117 17.71 -9.53 4.55
C ASN A 117 17.39 -11.03 4.46
N GLU A 118 18.33 -11.93 4.77
CA GLU A 118 18.12 -13.38 4.59
C GLU A 118 17.75 -14.13 5.90
N HIS A 119 17.90 -13.52 7.08
CA HIS A 119 17.81 -14.21 8.39
C HIS A 119 17.10 -13.42 9.50
N LEU A 120 16.05 -12.67 9.18
CA LEU A 120 15.31 -11.83 10.14
C LEU A 120 14.79 -12.63 11.35
N ALA A 121 14.20 -13.81 11.11
CA ALA A 121 13.66 -14.67 12.16
C ALA A 121 14.75 -15.17 13.12
N ALA A 122 15.91 -15.59 12.61
CA ALA A 122 17.02 -16.07 13.45
C ALA A 122 17.56 -14.96 14.35
N ARG A 123 17.69 -13.74 13.84
CA ARG A 123 18.12 -12.56 14.62
C ARG A 123 17.14 -12.25 15.75
N TRP A 124 15.84 -12.29 15.47
CA TRP A 124 14.80 -12.06 16.47
C TRP A 124 14.88 -13.11 17.59
N VAL A 125 15.00 -14.40 17.24
CA VAL A 125 15.18 -15.49 18.22
C VAL A 125 16.42 -15.28 19.08
N ILE A 126 17.57 -14.94 18.48
CA ILE A 126 18.82 -14.65 19.21
C ILE A 126 18.60 -13.50 20.20
N HIS A 127 17.95 -12.43 19.76
CA HIS A 127 17.66 -11.27 20.59
C HIS A 127 16.75 -11.64 21.79
N VAL A 128 15.69 -12.41 21.56
CA VAL A 128 14.78 -12.87 22.62
C VAL A 128 15.50 -13.77 23.62
N VAL A 129 16.30 -14.74 23.15
CA VAL A 129 17.09 -15.63 24.02
C VAL A 129 18.08 -14.83 24.87
N TRP A 130 18.78 -13.88 24.25
CA TRP A 130 19.72 -13.00 24.93
C TRP A 130 19.03 -12.10 25.98
N TRP A 131 17.87 -11.53 25.63
CA TRP A 131 17.08 -10.70 26.54
C TRP A 131 16.57 -11.49 27.74
N CYS A 132 16.04 -12.70 27.51
CA CYS A 132 15.65 -13.62 28.57
C CYS A 132 16.82 -13.96 29.50
N ALA A 133 18.03 -14.16 28.95
CA ALA A 133 19.23 -14.41 29.74
C ALA A 133 19.63 -13.19 30.61
N ILE A 134 19.49 -11.96 30.11
CA ILE A 134 19.72 -10.72 30.89
C ILE A 134 18.75 -10.63 32.06
N VAL A 135 17.45 -10.77 31.77
CA VAL A 135 16.38 -10.66 32.77
C VAL A 135 16.57 -11.70 33.86
N LEU A 136 16.90 -12.94 33.46
CA LEU A 136 17.18 -14.04 34.36
C LEU A 136 18.45 -13.79 35.21
N ARG A 137 19.53 -13.29 34.60
CA ARG A 137 20.77 -12.94 35.30
C ARG A 137 20.54 -11.86 36.34
N LEU A 138 19.72 -10.87 36.01
CA LEU A 138 19.34 -9.77 36.89
C LEU A 138 18.43 -10.25 38.03
N ALA A 139 17.47 -11.13 37.74
CA ALA A 139 16.62 -11.73 38.74
C ALA A 139 17.43 -12.54 39.77
N TRP A 140 18.44 -13.32 39.33
CA TRP A 140 19.35 -14.03 40.24
C TRP A 140 20.19 -13.11 41.13
N PHE A 141 20.54 -11.94 40.64
CA PHE A 141 21.30 -10.95 41.42
C PHE A 141 20.43 -10.28 42.49
N LEU A 142 19.14 -10.09 42.20
CA LEU A 142 18.22 -9.36 43.08
C LEU A 142 17.50 -10.26 44.09
N ALA A 143 17.09 -11.46 43.67
CA ALA A 143 16.18 -12.30 44.43
C ALA A 143 16.89 -13.07 45.55
N PRO A 144 16.25 -13.25 46.72
CA PRO A 144 16.82 -13.97 47.85
C PRO A 144 16.83 -15.50 47.69
N GLY A 145 16.26 -16.05 46.61
CA GLY A 145 16.20 -17.49 46.37
C GLY A 145 15.80 -17.84 44.93
N ILE A 146 16.15 -19.06 44.51
CA ILE A 146 16.05 -19.51 43.11
C ILE A 146 14.62 -19.49 42.56
N GLY A 147 13.62 -19.91 43.34
CA GLY A 147 12.22 -19.92 42.88
C GLY A 147 11.69 -18.52 42.58
N ARG A 148 12.04 -17.52 43.41
CA ARG A 148 11.67 -16.12 43.17
C ARG A 148 12.45 -15.51 42.01
N ALA A 149 13.71 -15.92 41.83
CA ALA A 149 14.52 -15.50 40.69
C ALA A 149 13.89 -15.99 39.36
N LEU A 150 13.50 -17.27 39.30
CA LEU A 150 12.85 -17.86 38.14
C LEU A 150 11.48 -17.22 37.86
N ALA A 151 10.64 -17.05 38.88
CA ALA A 151 9.33 -16.41 38.73
C ALA A 151 9.45 -14.94 38.28
N GLY A 152 10.39 -14.19 38.87
CA GLY A 152 10.67 -12.81 38.48
C GLY A 152 11.19 -12.70 37.05
N ALA A 153 12.07 -13.61 36.66
CA ALA A 153 12.61 -13.65 35.32
C ALA A 153 11.54 -13.98 34.28
N ALA A 154 10.72 -15.00 34.53
CA ALA A 154 9.64 -15.40 33.64
C ALA A 154 8.60 -14.28 33.46
N ALA A 155 8.18 -13.64 34.55
CA ALA A 155 7.23 -12.53 34.49
C ALA A 155 7.80 -11.35 33.69
N ALA A 156 9.02 -10.91 34.00
CA ALA A 156 9.64 -9.79 33.31
C ALA A 156 9.92 -10.09 31.83
N ALA A 157 10.38 -11.30 31.50
CA ALA A 157 10.55 -11.73 30.11
C ALA A 157 9.22 -11.68 29.35
N ALA A 158 8.16 -12.28 29.91
CA ALA A 158 6.83 -12.26 29.31
C ALA A 158 6.31 -10.83 29.07
N ILE A 159 6.44 -9.94 30.06
CA ILE A 159 6.05 -8.53 29.95
C ILE A 159 6.85 -7.83 28.85
N SER A 160 8.15 -8.06 28.77
CA SER A 160 9.01 -7.33 27.84
C SER A 160 9.08 -7.89 26.42
N VAL A 161 8.64 -9.14 26.19
CA VAL A 161 8.77 -9.82 24.89
C VAL A 161 7.41 -10.05 24.21
N LEU A 162 6.40 -10.56 24.93
CA LEU A 162 5.13 -10.95 24.32
C LEU A 162 4.38 -9.81 23.63
N PRO A 163 4.36 -8.56 24.14
CA PRO A 163 3.68 -7.47 23.44
C PRO A 163 4.22 -7.23 22.02
N TRP A 164 5.53 -7.38 21.82
CA TRP A 164 6.17 -7.21 20.51
C TRP A 164 5.87 -8.33 19.51
N LEU A 165 5.29 -9.46 19.96
CA LEU A 165 4.78 -10.50 19.07
C LEU A 165 3.37 -10.21 18.56
N ALA A 166 2.63 -9.35 19.27
CA ALA A 166 1.22 -9.09 19.01
C ALA A 166 0.97 -7.68 18.43
N MET A 167 2.01 -6.85 18.38
CA MET A 167 1.91 -5.46 17.96
C MET A 167 2.81 -5.23 16.75
N ASP A 168 2.23 -4.67 15.70
CA ASP A 168 2.96 -4.00 14.64
C ASP A 168 3.06 -2.51 15.03
N VAL A 169 4.28 -2.00 15.14
CA VAL A 169 4.53 -0.65 15.68
C VAL A 169 5.24 0.19 14.62
N PRO A 170 4.67 1.32 14.19
CA PRO A 170 5.28 2.17 13.18
C PRO A 170 6.64 2.70 13.65
N GLU A 171 7.57 2.85 12.71
CA GLU A 171 8.89 3.43 12.95
C GLU A 171 8.82 4.97 13.03
N LEU A 172 9.83 5.61 13.63
CA LEU A 172 9.88 7.08 13.82
C LEU A 172 10.08 7.88 12.53
N ILE A 173 10.57 7.22 11.49
CA ILE A 173 10.71 7.76 10.15
C ILE A 173 9.90 6.84 9.27
N GLU A 174 9.19 7.40 8.31
CA GLU A 174 8.51 6.66 7.26
C GLU A 174 8.86 7.30 5.91
N THR A 175 8.66 6.56 4.83
CA THR A 175 8.77 7.14 3.49
C THR A 175 7.65 8.16 3.34
N ASP A 176 8.00 9.38 2.98
CA ASP A 176 7.03 10.38 2.54
C ASP A 176 6.61 10.01 1.12
N TRP A 177 5.61 9.13 1.02
CA TRP A 177 5.15 8.65 -0.28
C TRP A 177 4.67 9.81 -1.16
N LEU A 178 4.05 10.84 -0.59
CA LEU A 178 3.63 12.02 -1.33
C LEU A 178 4.83 12.72 -1.96
N ALA A 179 5.84 13.06 -1.17
CA ALA A 179 7.04 13.69 -1.69
C ALA A 179 7.85 12.74 -2.61
N HIS A 180 7.74 11.41 -2.43
CA HIS A 180 8.38 10.40 -3.29
C HIS A 180 7.84 10.50 -4.70
N TYR A 181 6.52 10.51 -4.80
CA TYR A 181 5.82 10.66 -6.07
C TYR A 181 6.04 12.05 -6.67
N GLU A 182 6.09 13.11 -5.86
CA GLU A 182 6.46 14.47 -6.34
C GLU A 182 7.87 14.53 -6.93
N GLN A 183 8.86 13.85 -6.31
CA GLN A 183 10.24 13.84 -6.82
C GLN A 183 10.40 13.01 -8.08
N MET A 184 9.67 11.89 -8.20
CA MET A 184 9.60 11.14 -9.44
C MET A 184 8.99 11.99 -10.56
N ALA A 185 7.87 12.66 -10.28
CA ALA A 185 7.25 13.59 -11.22
C ALA A 185 8.20 14.72 -11.64
N ALA A 186 8.97 15.29 -10.71
CA ALA A 186 9.92 16.37 -10.98
C ALA A 186 11.16 15.93 -11.80
N ARG A 187 11.52 14.63 -11.78
CA ARG A 187 12.61 14.07 -12.60
C ARG A 187 12.18 13.74 -14.03
N GLY A 188 10.90 13.93 -14.37
CA GLY A 188 10.35 13.51 -15.65
C GLY A 188 10.18 11.99 -15.79
N GLU A 189 10.50 11.23 -14.73
CA GLU A 189 10.20 9.81 -14.59
C GLU A 189 8.76 9.70 -14.08
N GLY A 190 7.80 9.82 -15.00
CA GLY A 190 6.37 9.93 -14.66
C GLY A 190 5.79 11.32 -14.96
N ALA A 191 6.21 11.93 -16.07
CA ALA A 191 5.63 13.17 -16.56
C ALA A 191 4.08 13.05 -16.57
N ASP A 192 3.45 13.95 -15.82
CA ASP A 192 2.01 14.07 -15.57
C ASP A 192 1.48 13.30 -14.34
N TYR A 193 1.94 13.66 -13.12
CA TYR A 193 1.24 13.35 -11.86
C TYR A 193 0.24 14.47 -11.56
N ARG A 194 -1.06 14.21 -11.79
CA ARG A 194 -2.16 15.04 -11.30
C ARG A 194 -2.50 14.52 -9.91
N GLU A 195 -2.70 15.41 -8.92
CA GLU A 195 -3.08 14.95 -7.59
C GLU A 195 -4.25 13.98 -7.68
N PRO A 196 -4.16 12.78 -7.05
CA PRO A 196 -5.28 11.86 -6.96
C PRO A 196 -6.45 12.65 -6.41
N GLY A 197 -7.52 12.79 -7.21
CA GLY A 197 -8.63 13.61 -6.75
C GLY A 197 -9.20 12.96 -5.49
N GLU A 198 -9.04 13.64 -4.36
CA GLU A 198 -9.53 13.13 -3.09
C GLU A 198 -11.05 13.02 -3.12
N LEU A 199 -11.58 12.08 -2.35
CA LEU A 199 -13.02 12.05 -2.11
C LEU A 199 -13.44 13.34 -1.40
N SER A 200 -14.39 14.06 -2.00
CA SER A 200 -14.94 15.28 -1.39
C SER A 200 -15.75 15.00 -0.11
N ASP A 201 -16.33 13.82 0.00
CA ASP A 201 -17.04 13.33 1.19
C ASP A 201 -16.70 11.85 1.44
N PRO A 202 -15.58 11.57 2.13
CA PRO A 202 -15.11 10.20 2.36
C PRO A 202 -16.08 9.37 3.22
N GLU A 203 -16.73 9.99 4.22
CA GLU A 203 -17.64 9.31 5.14
C GLU A 203 -18.90 8.84 4.41
N ALA A 204 -19.57 9.74 3.67
CA ALA A 204 -20.74 9.35 2.88
C ALA A 204 -20.39 8.31 1.81
N THR A 205 -19.24 8.48 1.15
CA THR A 205 -18.75 7.52 0.14
C THR A 205 -18.58 6.14 0.76
N PHE A 206 -17.92 6.05 1.92
CA PHE A 206 -17.69 4.78 2.61
C PHE A 206 -19.01 4.09 3.00
N HIS A 207 -19.97 4.84 3.55
CA HIS A 207 -21.28 4.29 3.93
C HIS A 207 -22.11 3.82 2.73
N ALA A 208 -21.94 4.43 1.55
CA ALA A 208 -22.65 4.05 0.34
C ALA A 208 -22.17 2.72 -0.28
N GLN A 209 -20.95 2.27 0.02
CA GLN A 209 -20.28 1.18 -0.71
C GLN A 209 -21.05 -0.14 -0.71
N THR A 210 -21.63 -0.54 0.42
CA THR A 210 -22.38 -1.80 0.48
C THR A 210 -23.60 -1.77 -0.44
N ALA A 211 -24.36 -0.67 -0.43
CA ALA A 211 -25.54 -0.53 -1.27
C ALA A 211 -25.18 -0.44 -2.77
N LEU A 212 -24.07 0.24 -3.11
CA LEU A 212 -23.58 0.30 -4.49
C LEU A 212 -23.20 -1.08 -5.00
N LEU A 213 -22.47 -1.86 -4.20
CA LEU A 213 -22.05 -3.20 -4.60
C LEU A 213 -23.24 -4.16 -4.75
N GLU A 214 -24.20 -4.12 -3.82
CA GLU A 214 -25.42 -4.92 -3.90
C GLU A 214 -26.22 -4.61 -5.17
N ARG A 215 -26.41 -3.33 -5.50
CA ARG A 215 -27.08 -2.91 -6.75
C ARG A 215 -26.34 -3.41 -7.99
N ALA A 216 -25.01 -3.30 -8.01
CA ALA A 216 -24.20 -3.78 -9.13
C ALA A 216 -24.33 -5.30 -9.32
N LEU A 217 -24.35 -6.06 -8.23
CA LEU A 217 -24.58 -7.51 -8.26
C LEU A 217 -26.01 -7.87 -8.68
N GLU A 218 -27.01 -7.10 -8.25
CA GLU A 218 -28.40 -7.31 -8.62
C GLU A 218 -28.64 -7.19 -10.13
N GLN A 219 -27.94 -6.25 -10.76
CA GLN A 219 -28.00 -5.99 -12.21
C GLN A 219 -27.33 -7.07 -13.06
N LEU A 220 -26.54 -7.98 -12.47
CA LEU A 220 -25.92 -9.07 -13.23
C LEU A 220 -26.98 -10.05 -13.75
N ALA A 221 -26.99 -10.26 -15.06
CA ALA A 221 -27.82 -11.28 -15.69
C ALA A 221 -27.48 -12.68 -15.13
N PRO A 222 -28.49 -13.54 -14.93
CA PRO A 222 -28.25 -14.92 -14.50
C PRO A 222 -27.58 -15.73 -15.61
N GLN A 223 -26.97 -16.85 -15.22
CA GLN A 223 -26.38 -17.79 -16.17
C GLN A 223 -27.43 -18.35 -17.15
N ARG A 224 -26.98 -18.75 -18.35
CA ARG A 224 -27.77 -19.43 -19.38
C ARG A 224 -27.49 -20.93 -19.38
N PRO A 225 -28.43 -21.78 -18.93
CA PRO A 225 -28.15 -23.20 -18.78
C PRO A 225 -27.71 -23.87 -20.09
N GLY A 226 -26.57 -24.55 -20.05
CA GLY A 226 -26.01 -25.28 -21.20
C GLY A 226 -25.25 -24.39 -22.18
N GLN A 227 -25.02 -23.13 -21.82
CA GLN A 227 -24.18 -22.20 -22.57
C GLN A 227 -23.08 -21.69 -21.63
N ILE A 228 -21.83 -21.81 -22.06
CA ILE A 228 -20.70 -21.27 -21.30
C ILE A 228 -20.81 -19.74 -21.33
N ASP A 229 -21.20 -19.13 -20.21
CA ASP A 229 -21.25 -17.67 -20.07
C ASP A 229 -19.88 -17.13 -19.64
N LEU A 230 -19.62 -15.88 -20.04
CA LEU A 230 -18.50 -15.10 -19.55
C LEU A 230 -19.01 -14.05 -18.56
N TYR A 231 -18.60 -14.17 -17.30
CA TYR A 231 -18.78 -13.14 -16.29
C TYR A 231 -17.51 -12.29 -16.21
N VAL A 232 -17.66 -10.97 -16.29
CA VAL A 232 -16.54 -10.03 -16.35
C VAL A 232 -16.50 -9.22 -15.06
N LEU A 233 -15.33 -9.15 -14.43
CA LEU A 233 -15.05 -8.27 -13.30
C LEU A 233 -13.84 -7.41 -13.63
N GLY A 234 -14.05 -6.09 -13.67
CA GLY A 234 -12.96 -5.11 -13.77
C GLY A 234 -12.64 -4.49 -12.41
N PHE A 235 -11.37 -4.28 -12.13
CA PHE A 235 -10.85 -3.66 -10.91
C PHE A 235 -9.80 -2.61 -11.27
N ALA A 236 -10.11 -1.34 -11.03
CA ALA A 236 -9.20 -0.21 -11.19
C ALA A 236 -8.75 0.26 -9.80
N GLY A 237 -7.56 -0.18 -9.39
CA GLY A 237 -7.10 -0.13 -8.00
C GLY A 237 -6.62 1.22 -7.52
N ASP A 238 -6.20 2.11 -8.42
CA ASP A 238 -5.63 3.40 -8.07
C ASP A 238 -6.42 4.58 -8.64
N ALA A 239 -6.63 5.57 -7.78
CA ALA A 239 -7.36 6.80 -8.07
C ALA A 239 -6.48 7.93 -8.63
N SER A 240 -5.14 7.81 -8.64
CA SER A 240 -4.25 8.86 -9.16
C SER A 240 -4.28 9.02 -10.68
N GLU A 241 -4.57 7.96 -11.43
CA GLU A 241 -4.52 8.01 -12.89
C GLU A 241 -5.80 7.51 -13.56
N GLY A 242 -6.27 8.29 -14.54
CA GLY A 242 -7.49 7.99 -15.29
C GLY A 242 -7.39 6.72 -16.14
N ALA A 243 -6.18 6.30 -16.52
CA ALA A 243 -5.94 5.15 -17.38
C ALA A 243 -6.55 3.85 -16.82
N PHE A 244 -6.40 3.59 -15.53
CA PHE A 244 -6.92 2.38 -14.88
C PHE A 244 -8.46 2.34 -14.93
N ARG A 245 -9.10 3.46 -14.58
CA ARG A 245 -10.54 3.63 -14.70
C ARG A 245 -11.02 3.48 -16.14
N ASN A 246 -10.35 4.10 -17.10
CA ASN A 246 -10.73 4.07 -18.51
C ASN A 246 -10.76 2.63 -19.05
N GLU A 247 -9.76 1.81 -18.71
CA GLU A 247 -9.72 0.40 -19.10
C GLU A 247 -10.89 -0.39 -18.51
N VAL A 248 -11.17 -0.20 -17.22
CA VAL A 248 -12.27 -0.90 -16.54
C VAL A 248 -13.64 -0.42 -17.01
N ASP A 249 -13.79 0.86 -17.31
CA ASP A 249 -15.01 1.44 -17.86
C ASP A 249 -15.32 0.93 -19.27
N PHE A 250 -14.29 0.54 -20.05
CA PHE A 250 -14.43 -0.04 -21.37
C PHE A 250 -14.88 -1.52 -21.38
N LEU A 251 -14.62 -2.27 -20.30
CA LEU A 251 -14.90 -3.70 -20.23
C LEU A 251 -16.35 -4.09 -20.54
N PRO A 252 -17.40 -3.44 -19.99
CA PRO A 252 -18.78 -3.85 -20.26
C PRO A 252 -19.17 -3.78 -21.74
N GLU A 253 -18.75 -2.71 -22.44
CA GLU A 253 -19.02 -2.51 -23.86
C GLU A 253 -18.27 -3.55 -24.72
N LEU A 254 -16.99 -3.77 -24.41
CA LEU A 254 -16.20 -4.82 -25.05
C LEU A 254 -16.84 -6.20 -24.84
N ALA A 255 -17.22 -6.53 -23.61
CA ALA A 255 -17.81 -7.79 -23.22
C ALA A 255 -19.16 -8.04 -23.91
N ALA A 256 -20.03 -7.03 -23.94
CA ALA A 256 -21.33 -7.11 -24.58
C ALA A 256 -21.22 -7.36 -26.10
N HIS A 257 -20.30 -6.67 -26.78
CA HIS A 257 -20.22 -6.68 -28.24
C HIS A 257 -19.27 -7.73 -28.82
N ARG A 258 -18.28 -8.19 -28.07
CA ARG A 258 -17.27 -9.16 -28.54
C ARG A 258 -17.44 -10.56 -27.96
N PHE A 259 -18.03 -10.65 -26.78
CA PHE A 259 -17.96 -11.85 -25.93
C PHE A 259 -19.32 -12.36 -25.46
N ASP A 260 -20.43 -11.87 -26.03
CA ASP A 260 -21.80 -12.27 -25.69
C ASP A 260 -22.11 -12.18 -24.18
N ALA A 261 -21.50 -11.19 -23.52
CA ALA A 261 -21.54 -11.04 -22.06
C ALA A 261 -22.32 -9.77 -21.65
N ALA A 262 -23.31 -9.37 -22.45
CA ALA A 262 -24.17 -8.25 -22.14
C ALA A 262 -24.89 -8.47 -20.79
N GLY A 263 -24.80 -7.50 -19.89
CA GLY A 263 -25.36 -7.59 -18.54
C GLY A 263 -24.61 -8.53 -17.58
N ARG A 264 -23.46 -9.10 -17.95
CA ARG A 264 -22.64 -9.98 -17.08
C ARG A 264 -21.31 -9.35 -16.67
N SER A 265 -21.25 -8.02 -16.63
CA SER A 265 -20.05 -7.26 -16.26
C SER A 265 -20.28 -6.48 -14.97
N LEU A 266 -19.33 -6.55 -14.03
CA LEU A 266 -19.27 -5.73 -12.84
C LEU A 266 -17.96 -4.94 -12.84
N ARG A 267 -18.00 -3.69 -12.37
CA ARG A 267 -16.82 -2.84 -12.25
C ARG A 267 -16.64 -2.43 -10.80
N LEU A 268 -15.38 -2.45 -10.36
CA LEU A 268 -14.92 -1.82 -9.14
C LEU A 268 -13.88 -0.77 -9.53
N VAL A 269 -14.06 0.47 -9.11
CA VAL A 269 -13.23 1.60 -9.55
C VAL A 269 -12.92 2.52 -8.39
N ASN A 270 -11.63 2.75 -8.14
CA ASN A 270 -11.19 3.86 -7.31
C ASN A 270 -10.99 5.08 -8.20
N HIS A 271 -11.91 6.05 -8.10
CA HIS A 271 -11.79 7.36 -8.70
C HIS A 271 -12.86 8.29 -8.08
N PRO A 272 -12.53 9.53 -7.68
CA PRO A 272 -13.48 10.44 -7.04
C PRO A 272 -14.71 10.71 -7.89
N GLY A 273 -14.53 10.96 -9.19
CA GLY A 273 -15.60 11.20 -10.15
C GLY A 273 -16.47 9.98 -10.51
N SER A 274 -16.38 8.88 -9.77
CA SER A 274 -17.30 7.73 -9.90
C SER A 274 -17.68 7.08 -8.57
N ALA A 275 -17.12 7.54 -7.45
CA ALA A 275 -17.24 6.86 -6.15
C ALA A 275 -18.66 6.87 -5.56
N ASP A 276 -19.54 7.74 -6.06
CA ASP A 276 -20.96 7.84 -5.71
C ASP A 276 -21.86 6.91 -6.54
N ALA A 277 -21.36 6.37 -7.65
CA ALA A 277 -22.14 5.59 -8.61
C ALA A 277 -21.58 4.18 -8.87
N VAL A 278 -20.28 3.99 -8.71
CA VAL A 278 -19.57 2.73 -8.93
C VAL A 278 -18.92 2.29 -7.61
N PRO A 279 -19.03 1.01 -7.21
CA PRO A 279 -18.38 0.56 -6.00
C PRO A 279 -16.85 0.71 -6.09
N LEU A 280 -16.22 1.10 -4.99
CA LEU A 280 -14.78 1.24 -4.89
C LEU A 280 -14.07 -0.10 -5.10
N ALA A 281 -12.91 -0.04 -5.75
CA ALA A 281 -11.96 -1.13 -5.92
C ALA A 281 -11.16 -1.35 -4.63
N THR A 282 -11.80 -1.94 -3.63
CA THR A 282 -11.15 -2.40 -2.40
C THR A 282 -11.00 -3.92 -2.41
N ALA A 283 -10.01 -4.46 -1.71
CA ALA A 283 -9.86 -5.91 -1.57
C ALA A 283 -11.13 -6.57 -0.99
N THR A 284 -11.77 -5.93 0.00
CA THR A 284 -13.06 -6.36 0.56
C THR A 284 -14.21 -6.36 -0.46
N ASN A 285 -14.32 -5.31 -1.30
CA ASN A 285 -15.35 -5.27 -2.35
C ASN A 285 -15.06 -6.29 -3.45
N LEU A 286 -13.80 -6.55 -3.78
CA LEU A 286 -13.39 -7.60 -4.71
C LEU A 286 -13.84 -8.98 -4.21
N GLU A 287 -13.57 -9.32 -2.94
CA GLU A 287 -14.03 -10.57 -2.32
C GLU A 287 -15.56 -10.72 -2.37
N ARG A 288 -16.29 -9.66 -2.04
CA ARG A 288 -17.77 -9.65 -2.05
C ARG A 288 -18.31 -9.74 -3.48
N ALA A 289 -17.70 -9.04 -4.43
CA ALA A 289 -18.06 -9.10 -5.85
C ALA A 289 -17.85 -10.50 -6.42
N LEU A 290 -16.69 -11.12 -6.17
CA LEU A 290 -16.39 -12.49 -6.60
C LEU A 290 -17.41 -13.48 -6.02
N ARG A 291 -17.73 -13.36 -4.73
CA ARG A 291 -18.76 -14.20 -4.09
C ARG A 291 -20.13 -14.02 -4.75
N GLY A 292 -20.54 -12.78 -5.01
CA GLY A 292 -21.82 -12.48 -5.67
C GLY A 292 -21.88 -12.98 -7.11
N ILE A 293 -20.79 -12.86 -7.87
CA ILE A 293 -20.67 -13.43 -9.22
C ILE A 293 -20.75 -14.95 -9.16
N GLY A 294 -20.03 -15.59 -8.23
CA GLY A 294 -20.07 -17.04 -8.01
C GLY A 294 -21.47 -17.58 -7.71
N GLN A 295 -22.36 -16.76 -7.14
CA GLN A 295 -23.77 -17.11 -6.90
C GLN A 295 -24.67 -16.90 -8.13
N ARG A 296 -24.26 -16.09 -9.11
CA ARG A 296 -25.02 -15.79 -10.33
C ARG A 296 -24.65 -16.69 -11.49
N MET A 297 -23.38 -17.09 -11.55
CA MET A 297 -22.83 -18.00 -12.56
C MET A 297 -23.06 -19.47 -12.20
N ASP A 298 -23.02 -20.36 -13.18
CA ASP A 298 -22.78 -21.77 -12.94
C ASP A 298 -21.27 -22.02 -12.83
N VAL A 299 -20.76 -22.21 -11.61
CA VAL A 299 -19.31 -22.35 -11.37
C VAL A 299 -18.68 -23.58 -12.03
N ASP A 300 -19.47 -24.56 -12.47
CA ASP A 300 -19.00 -25.76 -13.18
C ASP A 300 -18.94 -25.55 -14.70
N GLU A 301 -19.74 -24.62 -15.23
CA GLU A 301 -19.89 -24.34 -16.65
C GLU A 301 -19.18 -23.06 -17.11
N ASP A 302 -19.42 -21.95 -16.38
CA ASP A 302 -19.12 -20.58 -16.79
C ASP A 302 -17.68 -20.14 -16.46
N ILE A 303 -17.25 -19.08 -17.12
CA ILE A 303 -15.90 -18.53 -17.02
C ILE A 303 -15.94 -17.15 -16.36
N LEU A 304 -15.10 -16.93 -15.36
CA LEU A 304 -14.78 -15.58 -14.87
C LEU A 304 -13.63 -15.00 -15.69
N PHE A 305 -13.83 -13.81 -16.25
CA PHE A 305 -12.78 -12.92 -16.74
C PHE A 305 -12.56 -11.80 -15.73
N LEU A 306 -11.45 -11.86 -15.00
CA LEU A 306 -11.03 -10.86 -14.03
C LEU A 306 -9.91 -10.01 -14.64
N TYR A 307 -10.14 -8.70 -14.75
CA TYR A 307 -9.15 -7.73 -15.23
C TYR A 307 -8.81 -6.76 -14.11
N LEU A 308 -7.56 -6.81 -13.67
CA LEU A 308 -7.01 -6.00 -12.59
C LEU A 308 -6.04 -4.99 -13.22
N SER A 309 -6.26 -3.69 -13.00
CA SER A 309 -5.41 -2.61 -13.51
C SER A 309 -5.06 -1.66 -12.38
N SER A 310 -3.76 -1.53 -12.09
CA SER A 310 -3.22 -0.66 -11.03
C SER A 310 -1.69 -0.56 -11.14
N HIS A 311 -1.05 0.16 -10.23
CA HIS A 311 0.38 0.00 -9.96
C HIS A 311 0.66 -1.34 -9.25
N GLY A 312 1.93 -1.75 -9.25
CA GLY A 312 2.41 -2.93 -8.54
C GLY A 312 3.82 -2.74 -8.01
N SER A 313 4.20 -3.55 -7.03
CA SER A 313 5.48 -3.48 -6.31
C SER A 313 6.36 -4.72 -6.53
N GLU A 314 7.66 -4.59 -6.22
CA GLU A 314 8.63 -5.70 -6.30
C GLU A 314 8.29 -6.85 -5.34
N ASP A 315 7.77 -6.54 -4.15
CA ASP A 315 7.04 -7.53 -3.36
C ASP A 315 5.66 -7.70 -4.00
N PRO A 316 5.27 -8.90 -4.49
CA PRO A 316 4.09 -9.05 -5.34
C PRO A 316 2.80 -8.59 -4.68
N GLU A 317 2.39 -7.36 -4.96
CA GLU A 317 1.14 -6.74 -4.52
C GLU A 317 0.64 -5.75 -5.58
N LEU A 318 -0.67 -5.55 -5.64
CA LEU A 318 -1.28 -4.46 -6.40
C LEU A 318 -1.55 -3.29 -5.47
N TYR A 319 -1.17 -2.10 -5.92
CA TYR A 319 -1.46 -0.88 -5.21
C TYR A 319 -2.97 -0.62 -5.21
N VAL A 320 -3.54 -0.33 -4.05
CA VAL A 320 -4.96 -0.04 -3.87
C VAL A 320 -5.08 1.26 -3.10
N ASN A 321 -5.66 2.27 -3.75
CA ASN A 321 -5.69 3.63 -3.24
C ASN A 321 -6.95 4.38 -3.65
N GLN A 322 -7.54 5.09 -2.68
CA GLN A 322 -8.57 6.10 -2.89
C GLN A 322 -8.47 7.11 -1.73
N PRO A 323 -7.73 8.21 -1.89
CA PRO A 323 -7.57 9.17 -0.80
C PRO A 323 -8.91 9.78 -0.37
N PRO A 324 -9.09 10.06 0.94
CA PRO A 324 -8.17 9.83 2.05
C PRO A 324 -8.37 8.48 2.77
N LEU A 325 -8.98 7.48 2.12
CA LEU A 325 -9.28 6.19 2.75
C LEU A 325 -8.01 5.33 2.86
N PRO A 326 -7.68 4.79 4.05
CA PRO A 326 -6.59 3.84 4.21
C PRO A 326 -7.06 2.45 3.75
N LEU A 327 -6.72 2.08 2.52
CA LEU A 327 -7.15 0.82 1.91
C LEU A 327 -6.06 -0.26 2.00
N ASP A 328 -6.49 -1.51 2.18
CA ASP A 328 -5.59 -2.67 2.12
C ASP A 328 -5.11 -2.90 0.68
N GLN A 329 -3.82 -3.20 0.53
CA GLN A 329 -3.22 -3.63 -0.73
C GLN A 329 -3.70 -5.05 -1.10
N LEU A 330 -3.56 -5.42 -2.37
CA LEU A 330 -4.04 -6.72 -2.87
C LEU A 330 -2.88 -7.62 -3.26
N ASP A 331 -2.58 -8.61 -2.42
CA ASP A 331 -1.56 -9.61 -2.67
C ASP A 331 -2.11 -10.87 -3.43
N PRO A 332 -1.24 -11.71 -4.02
CA PRO A 332 -1.63 -12.91 -4.76
C PRO A 332 -2.38 -13.96 -3.93
N ALA A 333 -2.05 -14.10 -2.64
CA ALA A 333 -2.65 -15.09 -1.76
C ALA A 333 -4.09 -14.69 -1.41
N ARG A 334 -4.31 -13.43 -1.05
CA ARG A 334 -5.65 -12.87 -0.82
C ARG A 334 -6.54 -12.99 -2.04
N LEU A 335 -6.01 -12.69 -3.23
CA LEU A 335 -6.76 -12.88 -4.48
C LEU A 335 -7.11 -14.35 -4.72
N ARG A 336 -6.15 -15.26 -4.49
CA ARG A 336 -6.37 -16.71 -4.63
C ARG A 336 -7.46 -17.20 -3.68
N ASP A 337 -7.40 -16.81 -2.42
CA ASP A 337 -8.37 -17.18 -1.39
C ASP A 337 -9.76 -16.63 -1.72
N ALA A 338 -9.87 -15.40 -2.20
CA ALA A 338 -11.13 -14.81 -2.63
C ALA A 338 -11.80 -15.59 -3.78
N LEU A 339 -11.01 -15.99 -4.79
CA LEU A 339 -11.47 -16.79 -5.92
C LEU A 339 -11.91 -18.21 -5.49
N ASP A 340 -11.14 -18.83 -4.60
CA ASP A 340 -11.43 -20.16 -4.07
C ASP A 340 -12.68 -20.14 -3.16
N ALA A 341 -12.80 -19.13 -2.28
CA ALA A 341 -13.96 -18.93 -1.41
C ALA A 341 -15.25 -18.64 -2.17
N ALA A 342 -15.16 -18.00 -3.34
CA ALA A 342 -16.28 -17.80 -4.26
C ALA A 342 -16.68 -19.08 -5.03
N GLY A 343 -15.88 -20.15 -4.95
CA GLY A 343 -16.13 -21.42 -5.65
C GLY A 343 -15.89 -21.36 -7.16
N ILE A 344 -15.36 -20.26 -7.69
CA ILE A 344 -15.21 -20.04 -9.14
C ILE A 344 -14.12 -20.95 -9.68
N ARG A 345 -14.44 -21.85 -10.62
CA ARG A 345 -13.49 -22.88 -11.08
C ARG A 345 -12.73 -22.51 -12.35
N TRP A 346 -13.38 -21.83 -13.29
CA TRP A 346 -12.79 -21.48 -14.59
C TRP A 346 -12.45 -20.00 -14.62
N ARG A 347 -11.16 -19.70 -14.66
CA ARG A 347 -10.64 -18.35 -14.38
C ARG A 347 -9.75 -17.88 -15.52
N VAL A 348 -10.03 -16.69 -16.03
CA VAL A 348 -9.12 -15.90 -16.86
C VAL A 348 -8.78 -14.66 -16.04
N ILE A 349 -7.53 -14.54 -15.62
CA ILE A 349 -7.06 -13.46 -14.76
C ILE A 349 -6.03 -12.67 -15.55
N VAL A 350 -6.30 -11.39 -15.75
CA VAL A 350 -5.43 -10.45 -16.46
C VAL A 350 -4.99 -9.39 -15.48
N ILE A 351 -3.68 -9.22 -15.32
CA ILE A 351 -3.07 -8.29 -14.37
C ILE A 351 -2.22 -7.28 -15.14
N SER A 352 -2.73 -6.06 -15.24
CA SER A 352 -2.06 -4.92 -15.85
C SER A 352 -1.40 -4.08 -14.74
N ALA A 353 -0.17 -4.45 -14.39
CA ALA A 353 0.64 -3.77 -13.37
C ALA A 353 2.14 -4.09 -13.53
N CYS A 354 3.00 -3.26 -12.93
CA CYS A 354 4.41 -3.56 -12.69
C CYS A 354 4.54 -4.85 -11.86
N TYR A 355 5.61 -5.63 -12.11
CA TYR A 355 5.93 -6.85 -11.35
C TYR A 355 4.82 -7.93 -11.32
N SER A 356 3.79 -7.78 -12.15
CA SER A 356 2.58 -8.62 -12.17
C SER A 356 2.84 -10.10 -12.40
N GLY A 357 3.99 -10.47 -12.98
CA GLY A 357 4.47 -11.84 -13.08
C GLY A 357 4.58 -12.57 -11.72
N GLY A 358 4.76 -11.84 -10.63
CA GLY A 358 4.82 -12.38 -9.26
C GLY A 358 3.52 -13.09 -8.82
N PHE A 359 2.39 -12.81 -9.47
CA PHE A 359 1.10 -13.43 -9.16
C PHE A 359 0.94 -14.83 -9.78
N ILE A 360 1.76 -15.20 -10.78
CA ILE A 360 1.53 -16.40 -11.59
C ILE A 360 1.61 -17.67 -10.76
N ASP A 361 2.62 -17.81 -9.91
CA ASP A 361 2.87 -19.06 -9.18
C ASP A 361 1.76 -19.39 -8.16
N THR A 362 1.17 -18.36 -7.55
CA THR A 362 0.06 -18.50 -6.60
C THR A 362 -1.27 -18.77 -7.32
N LEU A 363 -1.50 -18.15 -8.48
CA LEU A 363 -2.79 -18.22 -9.18
C LEU A 363 -2.90 -19.39 -10.18
N ARG A 364 -1.77 -19.90 -10.69
CA ARG A 364 -1.77 -20.95 -11.72
C ARG A 364 -2.51 -22.21 -11.26
N GLY A 365 -3.13 -22.88 -12.23
CA GLY A 365 -3.80 -24.16 -12.03
C GLY A 365 -4.39 -24.72 -13.32
N PRO A 366 -4.87 -25.97 -13.33
CA PRO A 366 -5.39 -26.61 -14.54
C PRO A 366 -6.54 -25.86 -15.21
N ARG A 367 -7.34 -25.12 -14.43
CA ARG A 367 -8.51 -24.36 -14.88
C ARG A 367 -8.32 -22.84 -14.84
N THR A 368 -7.08 -22.37 -14.75
CA THR A 368 -6.75 -20.95 -14.66
C THR A 368 -5.83 -20.55 -15.80
N LEU A 369 -6.18 -19.45 -16.45
CA LEU A 369 -5.33 -18.68 -17.34
C LEU A 369 -4.93 -17.40 -16.60
N VAL A 370 -3.63 -17.14 -16.48
CA VAL A 370 -3.06 -15.90 -15.97
C VAL A 370 -2.30 -15.21 -17.10
N ILE A 371 -2.60 -13.93 -17.32
CA ILE A 371 -1.91 -13.05 -18.28
C ILE A 371 -1.40 -11.84 -17.50
N THR A 372 -0.12 -11.52 -17.65
CA THR A 372 0.51 -10.41 -16.92
C THR A 372 1.13 -9.41 -17.88
N ALA A 373 1.08 -8.13 -17.52
CA ALA A 373 1.69 -7.05 -18.30
C ALA A 373 3.22 -7.08 -18.23
N ALA A 374 3.80 -7.60 -17.15
CA ALA A 374 5.24 -7.68 -16.96
C ALA A 374 5.67 -9.00 -16.32
N ARG A 375 6.98 -9.28 -16.39
CA ARG A 375 7.67 -10.31 -15.61
C ARG A 375 7.73 -9.92 -14.12
N ALA A 376 7.98 -10.90 -13.25
CA ALA A 376 7.97 -10.71 -11.79
C ALA A 376 9.01 -9.71 -11.25
N ASP A 377 10.07 -9.44 -12.00
CA ASP A 377 11.19 -8.53 -11.67
C ASP A 377 11.29 -7.37 -12.69
N ARG A 378 10.20 -7.06 -13.39
CA ARG A 378 10.15 -6.02 -14.44
C ARG A 378 8.99 -5.06 -14.23
N THR A 379 9.20 -3.80 -14.61
CA THR A 379 8.14 -2.78 -14.66
C THR A 379 7.27 -2.91 -15.91
N SER A 380 6.09 -2.30 -15.87
CA SER A 380 5.18 -2.09 -17.00
C SER A 380 4.97 -0.58 -17.18
N PHE A 381 4.53 -0.15 -18.37
CA PHE A 381 4.55 1.27 -18.75
C PHE A 381 3.20 1.82 -19.20
N GLY A 382 3.10 3.14 -19.24
CA GLY A 382 1.96 3.87 -19.80
C GLY A 382 0.84 4.23 -18.83
N CYS A 383 1.08 4.17 -17.53
CA CYS A 383 0.08 4.48 -16.49
C CYS A 383 -0.08 5.98 -16.20
N GLY A 384 0.78 6.88 -16.70
CA GLY A 384 0.72 8.31 -16.40
C GLY A 384 -0.50 9.04 -16.97
N ASN A 385 -0.78 10.27 -16.48
CA ASN A 385 -1.99 11.02 -16.82
C ASN A 385 -2.08 11.53 -18.27
N SER A 386 -1.01 11.40 -19.05
CA SER A 386 -1.00 11.68 -20.48
C SER A 386 -1.50 10.50 -21.35
N ALA A 387 -1.82 9.36 -20.74
CA ALA A 387 -2.26 8.16 -21.43
C ALA A 387 -3.72 7.81 -21.12
N ASN A 388 -4.52 7.57 -22.16
CA ASN A 388 -5.91 7.13 -22.01
C ASN A 388 -6.03 5.68 -21.51
N ALA A 389 -4.98 4.87 -21.66
CA ALA A 389 -4.85 3.50 -21.21
C ALA A 389 -3.36 3.15 -21.03
N THR A 390 -3.06 2.17 -20.18
CA THR A 390 -1.71 1.60 -20.05
C THR A 390 -1.23 1.02 -21.38
N TRP A 391 0.07 0.87 -21.60
CA TRP A 391 0.56 0.30 -22.87
C TRP A 391 0.07 -1.13 -23.06
N PHE A 392 0.03 -1.92 -21.98
CA PHE A 392 -0.52 -3.26 -22.00
C PHE A 392 -2.03 -3.26 -22.23
N GLY A 393 -2.79 -2.42 -21.52
CA GLY A 393 -4.23 -2.28 -21.71
C GLY A 393 -4.59 -1.85 -23.13
N GLN A 394 -3.91 -0.85 -23.69
CA GLN A 394 -4.09 -0.46 -25.08
C GLN A 394 -3.80 -1.62 -26.05
N ALA A 395 -2.68 -2.33 -25.87
CA ALA A 395 -2.26 -3.36 -26.79
C ALA A 395 -3.09 -4.65 -26.71
N PHE A 396 -3.45 -5.09 -25.50
CA PHE A 396 -4.22 -6.30 -25.24
C PHE A 396 -5.72 -6.05 -25.25
N LEU A 397 -6.21 -5.19 -24.36
CA LEU A 397 -7.64 -4.97 -24.12
C LEU A 397 -8.27 -4.19 -25.29
N VAL A 398 -7.73 -3.01 -25.61
CA VAL A 398 -8.33 -2.14 -26.63
C VAL A 398 -8.09 -2.68 -28.03
N ASP A 399 -6.84 -2.96 -28.40
CA ASP A 399 -6.53 -3.33 -29.78
C ASP A 399 -6.61 -4.83 -30.03
N GLY A 400 -6.09 -5.64 -29.10
CA GLY A 400 -5.99 -7.09 -29.23
C GLY A 400 -7.37 -7.75 -29.28
N LEU A 401 -8.21 -7.49 -28.29
CA LEU A 401 -9.53 -8.10 -28.17
C LEU A 401 -10.55 -7.54 -29.19
N ASN A 402 -10.36 -6.32 -29.67
CA ASN A 402 -11.10 -5.82 -30.84
C ASN A 402 -10.71 -6.54 -32.14
N HIS A 403 -9.44 -6.92 -32.28
CA HIS A 403 -8.97 -7.62 -33.48
C HIS A 403 -9.37 -9.11 -33.50
N THR A 404 -9.47 -9.76 -32.35
CA THR A 404 -9.78 -11.20 -32.26
C THR A 404 -10.47 -11.58 -30.97
N THR A 405 -11.37 -12.57 -31.01
CA THR A 405 -11.99 -13.15 -29.81
C THR A 405 -11.11 -14.21 -29.13
N SER A 406 -9.92 -14.48 -29.66
CA SER A 406 -8.96 -15.42 -29.06
C SER A 406 -8.00 -14.68 -28.12
N PHE A 407 -8.14 -14.90 -26.81
CA PHE A 407 -7.24 -14.32 -25.81
C PHE A 407 -5.76 -14.58 -26.11
N ARG A 408 -5.42 -15.79 -26.59
CA ARG A 408 -4.03 -16.13 -26.98
C ARG A 408 -3.55 -15.29 -28.16
N ARG A 409 -4.36 -15.10 -29.20
CA ARG A 409 -3.98 -14.28 -30.36
C ARG A 409 -3.88 -12.81 -29.99
N ALA A 410 -4.80 -12.31 -29.15
CA ALA A 410 -4.75 -10.95 -28.61
C ALA A 410 -3.47 -10.72 -27.79
N PHE A 411 -3.13 -11.64 -26.88
CA PHE A 411 -1.90 -11.59 -26.09
C PHE A 411 -0.63 -11.61 -26.96
N LEU A 412 -0.53 -12.52 -27.94
CA LEU A 412 0.65 -12.56 -28.82
C LEU A 412 0.83 -11.27 -29.62
N ARG A 413 -0.28 -10.67 -30.06
CA ARG A 413 -0.26 -9.37 -30.75
C ARG A 413 0.14 -8.24 -29.81
N ALA A 414 -0.36 -8.25 -28.57
CA ALA A 414 0.00 -7.28 -27.56
C ALA A 414 1.49 -7.36 -27.21
N ARG A 415 2.01 -8.57 -26.93
CA ARG A 415 3.41 -8.82 -26.62
C ARG A 415 4.35 -8.32 -27.73
N HIS A 416 3.99 -8.53 -28.99
CA HIS A 416 4.76 -8.01 -30.12
C HIS A 416 4.80 -6.48 -30.14
N ARG A 417 3.63 -5.84 -30.04
CA ARG A 417 3.50 -4.38 -30.10
C ARG A 417 4.19 -3.68 -28.93
N ILE A 418 4.09 -4.26 -27.73
CA ILE A 418 4.75 -3.75 -26.54
C ILE A 418 6.27 -3.82 -26.73
N ALA A 419 6.80 -4.97 -27.17
CA ALA A 419 8.24 -5.11 -27.43
C ALA A 419 8.75 -4.16 -28.53
N GLU A 420 7.96 -3.92 -29.58
CA GLU A 420 8.30 -2.92 -30.61
C GLU A 420 8.34 -1.50 -30.04
N ARG A 421 7.35 -1.14 -29.23
CA ARG A 421 7.24 0.18 -28.61
C ARG A 421 8.35 0.42 -27.60
N GLU A 422 8.57 -0.51 -26.66
CA GLU A 422 9.63 -0.43 -25.64
C GLU A 422 11.00 -0.31 -26.29
N LYS A 423 11.25 -1.08 -27.36
CA LYS A 423 12.50 -0.96 -28.13
C LYS A 423 12.64 0.40 -28.82
N ALA A 424 11.56 0.95 -29.38
CA ALA A 424 11.58 2.23 -30.07
C ALA A 424 11.75 3.42 -29.10
N GLU A 425 11.22 3.29 -27.89
CA GLU A 425 11.29 4.30 -26.83
C GLU A 425 12.43 4.03 -25.81
N GLU A 426 13.31 3.06 -26.09
CA GLU A 426 14.50 2.72 -25.29
C GLU A 426 14.23 2.29 -23.83
N TYR A 427 13.08 1.65 -23.58
CA TYR A 427 12.74 1.06 -22.28
C TYR A 427 13.25 -0.39 -22.14
N ASP A 428 13.54 -0.77 -20.89
CA ASP A 428 13.76 -2.17 -20.53
C ASP A 428 12.49 -2.99 -20.83
N PRO A 429 12.60 -4.14 -21.54
CA PRO A 429 11.41 -4.91 -21.91
C PRO A 429 10.62 -5.42 -20.69
N SER A 430 9.32 -5.14 -20.65
CA SER A 430 8.42 -5.63 -19.59
C SER A 430 8.24 -7.15 -19.62
N GLU A 431 8.39 -7.76 -20.80
CA GLU A 431 8.20 -9.20 -21.06
C GLU A 431 6.84 -9.76 -20.57
N PRO A 432 5.69 -9.32 -21.14
CA PRO A 432 4.37 -9.82 -20.76
C PRO A 432 4.31 -11.35 -20.79
N GLN A 433 3.66 -11.95 -19.79
CA GLN A 433 3.67 -13.41 -19.59
C GLN A 433 2.30 -14.05 -19.79
N TRP A 434 2.31 -15.33 -20.16
CA TRP A 434 1.13 -16.16 -20.38
C TRP A 434 1.31 -17.50 -19.67
N ALA A 435 0.43 -17.80 -18.73
CA ALA A 435 0.39 -19.07 -18.00
C ALA A 435 -1.02 -19.67 -18.07
N ALA A 436 -1.19 -20.77 -18.81
CA ALA A 436 -2.49 -21.40 -19.01
C ALA A 436 -2.47 -22.86 -18.59
N GLY A 437 -3.45 -23.27 -17.79
CA GLY A 437 -3.75 -24.67 -17.56
C GLY A 437 -4.32 -25.36 -18.82
N GLU A 438 -4.15 -26.68 -18.89
CA GLU A 438 -4.65 -27.49 -20.00
C GLU A 438 -6.18 -27.44 -20.10
N ALA A 439 -6.88 -27.64 -18.98
CA ALA A 439 -8.34 -27.70 -18.98
C ALA A 439 -9.00 -26.36 -19.35
N ILE A 440 -8.47 -25.22 -18.88
CA ILE A 440 -9.01 -23.90 -19.25
C ILE A 440 -8.83 -23.62 -20.73
N THR A 441 -7.74 -24.11 -21.34
CA THR A 441 -7.46 -23.91 -22.76
C THR A 441 -8.55 -24.56 -23.62
N GLU A 442 -8.97 -25.78 -23.27
CA GLU A 442 -10.08 -26.46 -23.95
C GLU A 442 -11.43 -25.78 -23.68
N ARG A 443 -11.69 -25.37 -22.44
CA ARG A 443 -12.92 -24.67 -22.07
C ARG A 443 -13.09 -23.37 -22.85
N LEU A 444 -12.02 -22.58 -22.97
CA LEU A 444 -12.00 -21.34 -23.75
C LEU A 444 -12.18 -21.57 -25.25
N ALA A 445 -11.69 -22.69 -25.78
CA ALA A 445 -11.95 -23.05 -27.17
C ALA A 445 -13.44 -23.31 -27.41
N ARG A 446 -14.08 -24.15 -26.56
CA ARG A 446 -15.52 -24.43 -26.65
C ARG A 446 -16.39 -23.18 -26.50
N TRP A 447 -16.06 -22.33 -25.52
CA TRP A 447 -16.74 -21.05 -25.33
C TRP A 447 -16.63 -20.16 -26.57
N ARG A 448 -15.42 -20.00 -27.12
CA ARG A 448 -15.17 -19.15 -28.28
C ARG A 448 -15.90 -19.65 -29.53
N ASP A 449 -15.98 -20.95 -29.73
CA ASP A 449 -16.65 -21.55 -30.91
C ASP A 449 -18.17 -21.30 -30.90
N ALA A 450 -18.75 -20.99 -29.73
CA ALA A 450 -20.15 -20.63 -29.57
C ALA A 450 -20.43 -19.12 -29.66
N LEU A 451 -19.39 -18.27 -29.81
CA LEU A 451 -19.58 -16.82 -29.84
C LEU A 451 -20.29 -16.35 -31.13
N PRO A 452 -21.29 -15.46 -31.02
CA PRO A 452 -21.84 -14.80 -32.19
C PRO A 452 -20.79 -13.86 -32.83
N PRO A 453 -20.97 -13.51 -34.12
CA PRO A 453 -20.14 -12.49 -34.75
C PRO A 453 -20.21 -11.16 -33.98
N GLY A 454 -19.11 -10.77 -33.36
CA GLY A 454 -19.00 -9.53 -32.59
C GLY A 454 -18.40 -8.38 -33.40
N ARG A 455 -18.93 -7.17 -33.23
CA ARG A 455 -18.37 -5.95 -33.84
C ARG A 455 -17.23 -5.38 -33.00
N ALA A 456 -16.25 -4.74 -33.64
CA ALA A 456 -15.25 -3.96 -32.92
C ALA A 456 -15.92 -2.79 -32.18
N VAL A 457 -15.38 -2.44 -31.01
CA VAL A 457 -15.88 -1.39 -30.13
C VAL A 457 -14.84 -0.27 -30.05
N SER A 458 -15.25 0.96 -30.30
CA SER A 458 -14.38 2.13 -30.14
C SER A 458 -14.05 2.34 -28.66
N PHE A 459 -12.78 2.57 -28.35
CA PHE A 459 -12.36 2.98 -27.02
C PHE A 459 -12.58 4.48 -26.85
N ILE A 460 -13.44 4.85 -25.91
CA ILE A 460 -13.71 6.24 -25.53
C ILE A 460 -13.37 6.35 -24.04
N PRO A 461 -12.29 7.07 -23.68
CA PRO A 461 -11.88 7.18 -22.29
C PRO A 461 -12.92 7.97 -21.48
N SER A 462 -13.25 7.48 -20.28
CA SER A 462 -14.21 8.14 -19.38
C SER A 462 -13.59 9.33 -18.65
N VAL A 463 -12.28 9.28 -18.42
CA VAL A 463 -11.42 10.37 -17.98
C VAL A 463 -10.56 10.78 -19.18
N GLN A 464 -10.82 11.96 -19.72
CA GLN A 464 -10.08 12.50 -20.86
C GLN A 464 -8.75 13.09 -20.39
N VAL A 465 -7.69 12.78 -21.11
CA VAL A 465 -6.41 13.51 -21.02
C VAL A 465 -6.68 14.93 -21.53
N VAL A 466 -6.44 15.95 -20.68
CA VAL A 466 -6.51 17.35 -21.12
C VAL A 466 -5.12 17.74 -21.59
N ASP A 467 -4.90 17.83 -22.90
CA ASP A 467 -3.66 18.37 -23.45
C ASP A 467 -3.51 19.85 -23.03
N ASP A 468 -2.41 20.17 -22.35
CA ASP A 468 -2.11 21.51 -21.83
C ASP A 468 -1.80 22.55 -22.93
N ASP A 469 -1.87 22.16 -24.21
CA ASP A 469 -1.76 23.06 -25.36
C ASP A 469 -2.89 24.12 -25.39
N SER A 470 -4.00 23.88 -24.68
CA SER A 470 -5.09 24.85 -24.55
C SER A 470 -4.86 25.96 -23.53
N ALA A 471 -3.82 25.88 -22.69
CA ALA A 471 -3.47 26.94 -21.74
C ALA A 471 -2.79 28.16 -22.39
N THR A 472 -2.41 28.07 -23.68
CA THR A 472 -1.78 29.19 -24.42
C THR A 472 -2.77 30.14 -25.09
N SER A 473 -4.08 29.90 -25.03
CA SER A 473 -5.10 30.87 -25.46
C SER A 473 -5.82 31.50 -24.26
N ARG A 474 -5.05 32.04 -23.31
CA ARG A 474 -5.56 33.18 -22.53
C ARG A 474 -5.59 34.39 -23.47
N PRO A 475 -6.73 35.07 -23.68
CA PRO A 475 -6.71 36.33 -24.39
C PRO A 475 -5.74 37.25 -23.66
N ALA A 476 -4.79 37.83 -24.40
CA ALA A 476 -3.82 38.77 -23.86
C ALA A 476 -4.55 39.76 -22.96
N ALA A 477 -4.17 39.82 -21.69
CA ALA A 477 -4.67 40.80 -20.76
C ALA A 477 -4.53 42.17 -21.41
N ALA A 478 -5.63 42.92 -21.48
CA ALA A 478 -5.62 44.28 -21.98
C ALA A 478 -4.53 45.08 -21.22
N PRO A 479 -3.74 45.91 -21.92
CA PRO A 479 -2.76 46.74 -21.25
C PRO A 479 -3.47 47.61 -20.19
N PRO A 480 -2.81 47.87 -19.04
CA PRO A 480 -3.40 48.67 -17.98
C PRO A 480 -3.80 50.06 -18.51
N PRO A 481 -4.93 50.63 -18.07
CA PRO A 481 -5.32 51.96 -18.50
C PRO A 481 -4.26 52.97 -18.04
N ASP A 482 -3.87 53.85 -18.98
CA ASP A 482 -2.97 54.97 -18.73
C ASP A 482 -3.45 55.76 -17.52
N GLY A 483 -2.57 55.86 -16.53
CA GLY A 483 -2.80 56.65 -15.32
C GLY A 483 -2.62 58.12 -15.63
N ASP A 484 -3.73 58.80 -15.94
CA ASP A 484 -3.89 60.24 -15.82
C ASP A 484 -5.26 60.48 -15.16
N ASP A 485 -5.28 60.61 -13.84
CA ASP A 485 -6.31 61.41 -13.14
C ASP A 485 -5.75 61.88 -11.79
N GLU A 486 -5.37 63.15 -11.84
CA GLU A 486 -4.90 64.05 -10.79
C GLU A 486 -5.97 64.21 -9.68
N PRO A 487 -5.61 64.23 -8.38
CA PRO A 487 -6.59 64.47 -7.33
C PRO A 487 -7.01 65.94 -7.30
N ALA A 488 -8.30 66.19 -7.54
CA ALA A 488 -8.92 67.51 -7.45
C ALA A 488 -8.85 68.09 -6.01
N ASP A 489 -8.38 69.33 -5.91
CA ASP A 489 -8.31 70.15 -4.69
C ASP A 489 -9.70 70.41 -4.06
N PRO A 490 -9.78 70.55 -2.73
CA PRO A 490 -11.03 70.84 -2.03
C PRO A 490 -11.50 72.29 -2.21
N PRO A 491 -12.82 72.57 -2.17
CA PRO A 491 -13.34 73.91 -2.40
C PRO A 491 -13.11 74.84 -1.20
N ALA A 492 -12.60 76.04 -1.49
CA ALA A 492 -12.50 77.15 -0.53
C ALA A 492 -13.85 77.89 -0.38
N PRO A 493 -14.16 78.48 0.79
CA PRO A 493 -15.47 79.06 1.08
C PRO A 493 -15.67 80.45 0.44
N ALA A 494 -16.93 80.74 0.12
CA ALA A 494 -17.39 81.98 -0.52
C ALA A 494 -17.15 83.24 0.35
N SER A 495 -16.68 84.31 -0.30
CA SER A 495 -16.71 85.67 0.25
C SER A 495 -17.77 86.49 -0.47
N ASP A 496 -18.74 86.98 0.29
CA ASP A 496 -19.76 87.94 -0.11
C ASP A 496 -19.15 89.24 -0.66
N GLY A 497 -19.72 89.70 -1.76
CA GLY A 497 -19.49 91.01 -2.36
C GLY A 497 -20.80 91.75 -2.59
N LYS A 498 -21.26 92.47 -1.54
CA LYS A 498 -22.00 93.75 -1.52
C LYS A 498 -23.03 94.07 -2.62
N GLU A 499 -24.26 94.29 -2.17
CA GLU A 499 -25.07 95.51 -2.42
C GLU A 499 -25.71 95.85 -1.05
N GLY A 500 -25.82 97.07 -0.53
CA GLY A 500 -26.09 98.34 -1.19
C GLY A 500 -27.57 98.67 -1.00
N VAL A 501 -27.87 99.52 0.00
CA VAL A 501 -29.15 100.17 0.41
C VAL A 501 -29.86 99.55 1.62
#